data_AF-A0A7X1U1P0-F1
#
_entry.id   AF-A0A7X1U1P0-F1
#
_cell.length_a   1.000
_cell.length_b   1.000
_cell.length_c   1.000
_cell.angle_alpha   90.00
_cell.angle_beta   90.00
_cell.angle_gamma   90.00
#
_symmetry.space_group_name_H-M   'P 1'
#
loop_
_entity.id
_entity.type
_entity.pdbx_description
1 polymer ?
#
loop_
_entity_poly.entity_id
_entity_poly.type
_entity_poly.pdbx_seq_one_letter_code
_entity_poly.pdbx_strand_id
1 'polypeptide(L)'
;MKVYNGRRVFTRDNTTRGEASVFVQNVLSHEPDGRGLTNEPNLGEPGALMHIPFHSPDGFEWGYAGSGPADLALAILADYFEEPPEQVLGALRSLWAPRSKAVALHQEFKEQFIARERRNEWRLGSDVIEAWLQTPSIQTQLIELDRQDEELAEIRRLDEEAGSADAESAD
;
A
#
# COMPACT_ATOMS: atom_id res chain seq x y z
N MET A 1 13.30 -2.62 8.12
CA MET A 1 13.08 -1.76 6.93
C MET A 1 12.56 -2.65 5.80
N LYS A 2 11.51 -2.25 5.09
CA LYS A 2 11.01 -3.01 3.91
C LYS A 2 11.68 -2.49 2.64
N VAL A 3 11.91 -3.39 1.68
CA VAL A 3 12.42 -3.04 0.34
C VAL A 3 11.57 -3.72 -0.71
N TYR A 4 11.01 -2.93 -1.61
CA TYR A 4 10.23 -3.37 -2.76
C TYR A 4 11.13 -3.40 -4.00
N ASN A 5 11.16 -4.53 -4.69
CA ASN A 5 11.92 -4.72 -5.91
C ASN A 5 10.96 -5.11 -7.03
N GLY A 6 10.83 -4.24 -8.03
CA GLY A 6 10.06 -4.55 -9.23
C GLY A 6 10.95 -5.04 -10.35
N ARG A 7 10.51 -6.09 -11.05
CA ARG A 7 11.15 -6.62 -12.23
C ARG A 7 10.11 -6.86 -13.33
N ARG A 8 10.42 -6.41 -14.54
CA ARG A 8 9.61 -6.62 -15.74
C ARG A 8 10.42 -7.36 -16.78
N VAL A 9 9.88 -8.48 -17.26
CA VAL A 9 10.50 -9.32 -18.29
C VAL A 9 9.68 -9.25 -19.56
N PHE A 10 10.32 -8.93 -20.68
CA PHE A 10 9.68 -8.92 -21.99
C PHE A 10 9.98 -10.24 -22.69
N THR A 11 8.94 -10.91 -23.18
CA THR A 11 9.07 -12.13 -23.98
C THR A 11 8.69 -11.82 -25.42
N ARG A 12 8.94 -12.76 -26.34
CA ARG A 12 8.49 -12.62 -27.74
C ARG A 12 6.97 -12.47 -27.86
N ASP A 13 6.22 -13.06 -26.93
CA ASP A 13 4.76 -13.04 -26.92
C ASP A 13 4.19 -11.87 -26.09
N ASN A 14 5.02 -11.18 -25.30
CA ASN A 14 4.64 -10.02 -24.49
C ASN A 14 5.70 -8.91 -24.58
N THR A 15 5.77 -8.27 -25.74
CA THR A 15 6.81 -7.27 -26.07
C THR A 15 6.49 -5.85 -25.62
N THR A 16 5.20 -5.54 -25.40
CA THR A 16 4.76 -4.18 -25.07
C THR A 16 4.52 -3.97 -23.58
N ARG A 17 3.93 -4.96 -22.90
CA ARG A 17 3.53 -4.85 -21.49
C ARG A 17 4.61 -5.40 -20.57
N GLY A 18 5.23 -6.52 -20.97
CA GLY A 18 6.13 -7.31 -20.13
C GLY A 18 5.37 -8.01 -19.00
N GLU A 19 5.94 -9.09 -18.48
CA GLU A 19 5.45 -9.75 -17.27
C GLU A 19 6.13 -9.08 -16.06
N ALA A 20 5.32 -8.48 -15.20
CA ALA A 20 5.79 -7.70 -14.08
C ALA A 20 5.61 -8.46 -12.77
N SER A 21 6.66 -8.49 -11.94
CA SER A 21 6.64 -9.07 -10.61
C SER A 21 7.26 -8.11 -9.63
N VAL A 22 6.70 -8.05 -8.41
CA VAL A 22 7.22 -7.22 -7.33
C VAL A 22 7.43 -8.09 -6.11
N PHE A 23 8.62 -7.99 -5.52
CA PHE A 23 9.02 -8.74 -4.35
C PHE A 23 9.30 -7.78 -3.20
N VAL A 24 8.84 -8.14 -2.00
CA VAL A 24 9.11 -7.43 -0.75
C VAL A 24 10.14 -8.21 0.07
N GLN A 25 11.15 -7.50 0.56
CA GLN A 25 12.18 -8.05 1.42
C GLN A 25 12.22 -7.28 2.74
N ASN A 26 12.22 -8.02 3.85
CA ASN A 26 12.45 -7.46 5.18
C ASN A 26 13.96 -7.40 5.43
N VAL A 27 14.47 -6.18 5.53
CA VAL A 27 15.87 -5.89 5.86
C VAL A 27 15.98 -5.63 7.35
N LEU A 28 16.65 -6.53 8.07
CA LEU A 28 17.06 -6.32 9.45
C LEU A 28 18.32 -5.44 9.47
N SER A 29 18.25 -4.28 10.12
CA SER A 29 19.43 -3.50 10.46
C SER A 29 20.21 -4.25 11.54
N HIS A 30 21.44 -4.68 11.24
CA HIS A 30 22.34 -5.23 12.25
C HIS A 30 22.92 -4.06 13.07
N GLU A 31 22.86 -4.14 14.40
CA GLU A 31 23.77 -3.34 15.23
C GLU A 31 25.20 -3.90 15.07
N PRO A 32 26.24 -3.05 15.08
CA PRO A 32 27.59 -3.48 14.77
C PRO A 32 28.22 -4.19 15.96
N ASP A 33 27.91 -5.47 16.16
CA ASP A 33 28.63 -6.34 17.09
C ASP A 33 29.97 -6.77 16.49
N GLY A 34 30.87 -5.80 16.31
CA GLY A 34 32.33 -5.88 16.41
C GLY A 34 33.14 -7.01 15.75
N ARG A 35 32.56 -7.94 14.97
CA ARG A 35 33.28 -9.07 14.38
C ARG A 35 32.71 -9.46 13.02
N GLY A 36 33.45 -9.11 11.98
CA GLY A 36 33.33 -9.71 10.65
C GLY A 36 32.79 -8.73 9.59
N LEU A 37 33.66 -8.36 8.66
CA LEU A 37 33.35 -7.53 7.50
C LEU A 37 32.47 -8.30 6.50
N THR A 38 31.16 -8.34 6.72
CA THR A 38 30.17 -8.52 5.66
C THR A 38 29.01 -7.56 5.95
N ASN A 39 29.01 -6.38 5.32
CA ASN A 39 27.89 -5.43 5.33
C ASN A 39 26.69 -5.94 4.50
N GLU A 40 26.50 -7.26 4.42
CA GLU A 40 25.33 -7.83 3.77
C GLU A 40 24.18 -7.76 4.78
N PRO A 41 23.13 -6.97 4.53
CA PRO A 41 21.95 -7.03 5.37
C PRO A 41 21.46 -8.47 5.46
N ASN A 42 21.03 -8.90 6.64
CA ASN A 42 20.34 -10.18 6.76
C ASN A 42 18.98 -10.04 6.08
N LEU A 43 18.93 -10.43 4.81
CA LEU A 43 17.75 -10.38 3.96
C LEU A 43 16.89 -11.59 4.29
N GLY A 44 15.68 -11.38 4.82
CA GLY A 44 14.67 -12.43 4.81
C GLY A 44 14.35 -12.86 3.38
N GLU A 45 13.89 -14.10 3.20
CA GLU A 45 13.46 -14.59 1.88
C GLU A 45 12.43 -13.62 1.25
N PRO A 46 12.64 -13.16 0.00
CA PRO A 46 11.71 -12.25 -0.66
C PRO A 46 10.32 -12.88 -0.80
N GLY A 47 9.31 -12.22 -0.23
CA GLY A 47 7.91 -12.55 -0.48
C GLY A 47 7.41 -11.87 -1.75
N ALA A 48 6.49 -12.51 -2.49
CA ALA A 48 5.78 -11.83 -3.57
C ALA A 48 4.82 -10.80 -2.98
N LEU A 49 4.82 -9.57 -3.51
CA LEU A 49 3.87 -8.55 -3.10
C LEU A 49 2.46 -8.98 -3.51
N MET A 50 1.53 -8.95 -2.56
CA MET A 50 0.14 -9.32 -2.83
C MET A 50 -0.53 -8.28 -3.73
N HIS A 51 -1.07 -8.71 -4.86
CA HIS A 51 -1.83 -7.84 -5.75
C HIS A 51 -3.26 -7.63 -5.22
N ILE A 52 -3.69 -6.37 -5.16
CA ILE A 52 -5.06 -5.98 -4.80
C ILE A 52 -5.75 -5.51 -6.09
N PRO A 53 -6.44 -6.40 -6.84
CA PRO A 53 -7.02 -6.05 -8.13
C PRO A 53 -8.29 -5.23 -7.94
N PHE A 54 -8.17 -3.90 -7.98
CA PHE A 54 -9.31 -3.00 -7.95
C PHE A 54 -9.53 -2.31 -9.28
N HIS A 55 -8.45 -1.87 -9.94
CA HIS A 55 -8.52 -1.17 -11.21
C HIS A 55 -8.16 -2.04 -12.42
N SER A 56 -7.33 -3.07 -12.26
CA SER A 56 -6.88 -3.96 -13.32
C SER A 56 -6.76 -5.42 -12.84
N PRO A 57 -7.29 -6.40 -13.59
CA PRO A 57 -7.10 -7.81 -13.28
C PRO A 57 -5.72 -8.35 -13.72
N ASP A 58 -4.95 -7.59 -14.49
CA ASP A 58 -3.83 -8.11 -15.29
C ASP A 58 -2.47 -8.12 -14.57
N GLY A 59 -2.46 -7.80 -13.27
CA GLY A 59 -1.24 -7.73 -12.47
C GLY A 59 -0.60 -6.34 -12.45
N PHE A 60 0.64 -6.29 -11.96
CA PHE A 60 1.34 -5.03 -11.71
C PHE A 60 1.84 -4.35 -12.97
N GLU A 61 1.83 -3.02 -12.98
CA GLU A 61 2.45 -2.22 -14.03
C GLU A 61 3.04 -0.93 -13.46
N TRP A 62 3.88 -0.25 -14.24
CA TRP A 62 4.50 1.03 -13.89
C TRP A 62 4.97 1.77 -15.15
N GLY A 63 5.32 3.04 -15.00
CA GLY A 63 5.84 3.88 -16.08
C GLY A 63 4.78 4.60 -16.92
N TYR A 64 3.53 4.63 -16.46
CA TYR A 64 2.48 5.47 -17.04
C TYR A 64 1.41 5.81 -16.00
N ALA A 65 0.55 6.78 -16.29
CA ALA A 65 -0.55 7.17 -15.40
C ALA A 65 -1.83 6.40 -15.76
N GLY A 66 -2.02 5.21 -15.19
CA GLY A 66 -3.22 4.39 -15.42
C GLY A 66 -3.50 3.38 -14.31
N SER A 67 -4.40 2.44 -14.61
CA SER A 67 -4.97 1.50 -13.64
C SER A 67 -3.97 0.51 -13.04
N GLY A 68 -3.14 -0.16 -13.86
CA GLY A 68 -2.13 -1.10 -13.36
C GLY A 68 -1.11 -0.45 -12.41
N PRO A 69 -0.56 0.74 -12.75
CA PRO A 69 0.25 1.54 -11.83
C PRO A 69 -0.48 1.95 -10.54
N ALA A 70 -1.78 2.21 -10.61
CA ALA A 70 -2.58 2.54 -9.43
C ALA A 70 -2.72 1.33 -8.48
N ASP A 71 -2.98 0.14 -9.01
CA ASP A 71 -3.06 -1.08 -8.21
C ASP A 71 -1.70 -1.47 -7.61
N LEU A 72 -0.59 -1.22 -8.33
CA LEU A 72 0.74 -1.39 -7.76
C LEU A 72 1.01 -0.41 -6.61
N ALA A 73 0.66 0.87 -6.77
CA ALA A 73 0.79 1.86 -5.70
C ALA A 73 -0.05 1.47 -4.47
N LEU A 74 -1.28 1.01 -4.69
CA LEU A 74 -2.18 0.55 -3.64
C LEU A 74 -1.59 -0.66 -2.89
N ALA A 75 -1.08 -1.65 -3.62
CA ALA A 75 -0.48 -2.85 -3.03
C ALA A 75 0.77 -2.54 -2.19
N ILE A 76 1.65 -1.65 -2.67
CA ILE A 76 2.83 -1.22 -1.91
C ILE A 76 2.42 -0.52 -0.61
N LEU A 77 1.47 0.42 -0.68
CA LEU A 77 1.04 1.15 0.52
C LEU A 77 0.26 0.26 1.49
N ALA A 78 -0.55 -0.67 1.00
CA ALA A 78 -1.27 -1.64 1.85
C ALA A 78 -0.27 -2.50 2.63
N ASP A 79 0.75 -3.05 1.96
CA ASP A 79 1.81 -3.79 2.65
C ASP A 79 2.61 -2.89 3.61
N TYR A 80 2.93 -1.66 3.22
CA TYR A 80 3.70 -0.74 4.06
C TYR A 80 2.96 -0.36 5.35
N PHE A 81 1.66 -0.06 5.27
CA PHE A 81 0.82 0.27 6.43
C PHE A 81 0.27 -0.94 7.17
N GLU A 82 0.58 -2.15 6.71
CA GLU A 82 0.04 -3.41 7.24
C GLU A 82 -1.49 -3.47 7.19
N GLU A 83 -2.09 -2.83 6.17
CA GLU A 83 -3.52 -2.86 5.92
C GLU A 83 -3.87 -4.10 5.10
N PRO A 84 -4.69 -5.02 5.63
CA PRO A 84 -4.99 -6.25 4.92
C PRO A 84 -5.93 -5.98 3.73
N PRO A 85 -5.89 -6.81 2.67
CA PRO A 85 -6.63 -6.57 1.43
C PRO A 85 -8.13 -6.35 1.62
N GLU A 86 -8.76 -7.05 2.57
CA GLU A 86 -10.17 -6.91 2.89
C GLU A 86 -10.53 -5.52 3.44
N GLN A 87 -9.66 -4.93 4.26
CA GLN A 87 -9.83 -3.56 4.76
C GLN A 87 -9.71 -2.58 3.59
N VAL A 88 -8.67 -2.71 2.78
CA VAL A 88 -8.40 -1.84 1.63
C VAL A 88 -9.56 -1.90 0.63
N LEU A 89 -10.00 -3.11 0.25
CA LEU A 89 -11.14 -3.29 -0.64
C LEU A 89 -12.46 -2.81 -0.04
N GLY A 90 -12.64 -2.96 1.28
CA GLY A 90 -13.78 -2.41 2.00
C GLY A 90 -13.84 -0.89 1.89
N ALA A 91 -12.73 -0.21 2.18
CA ALA A 91 -12.59 1.24 2.07
C ALA A 91 -12.81 1.77 0.64
N LEU A 92 -12.41 1.01 -0.39
CA LEU A 92 -12.67 1.37 -1.80
C LEU A 92 -14.14 1.22 -2.21
N ARG A 93 -14.88 0.32 -1.56
CA ARG A 93 -16.24 -0.06 -1.97
C ARG A 93 -17.34 0.57 -1.13
N SER A 94 -17.04 1.01 0.09
CA SER A 94 -18.03 1.49 1.04
C SER A 94 -17.54 2.71 1.79
N LEU A 95 -18.35 3.78 1.75
CA LEU A 95 -18.15 4.98 2.57
C LEU A 95 -18.32 4.71 4.07
N TRP A 96 -18.98 3.60 4.42
CA TRP A 96 -19.14 3.18 5.79
C TRP A 96 -17.96 2.39 6.30
N ALA A 97 -17.07 1.86 5.46
CA ALA A 97 -15.91 1.08 5.92
C ALA A 97 -14.87 1.97 6.61
N PRO A 98 -14.08 1.42 7.56
CA PRO A 98 -12.96 2.14 8.15
C PRO A 98 -12.04 2.72 7.08
N ARG A 99 -11.46 3.87 7.36
CA ARG A 99 -10.56 4.55 6.44
C ARG A 99 -9.29 3.72 6.24
N SER A 100 -8.70 3.85 5.05
CA SER A 100 -7.45 3.19 4.68
C SER A 100 -6.46 4.22 4.18
N LYS A 101 -5.26 4.21 4.77
CA LYS A 101 -4.14 5.06 4.38
C LYS A 101 -3.66 4.70 2.98
N ALA A 102 -3.65 3.41 2.63
CA ALA A 102 -3.32 2.98 1.28
C ALA A 102 -4.31 3.57 0.25
N VAL A 103 -5.61 3.49 0.52
CA VAL A 103 -6.64 4.05 -0.36
C VAL A 103 -6.53 5.56 -0.47
N ALA A 104 -6.34 6.27 0.64
CA ALA A 104 -6.22 7.73 0.62
C ALA A 104 -5.02 8.22 -0.20
N LEU A 105 -3.90 7.50 -0.15
CA LEU A 105 -2.60 7.99 -0.61
C LEU A 105 -2.13 7.39 -1.95
N HIS A 106 -2.72 6.29 -2.44
CA HIS A 106 -2.19 5.56 -3.60
C HIS A 106 -2.12 6.38 -4.89
N GLN A 107 -3.04 7.32 -5.12
CA GLN A 107 -3.01 8.12 -6.35
C GLN A 107 -1.81 9.08 -6.38
N GLU A 108 -1.55 9.79 -5.28
CA GLU A 108 -0.41 10.70 -5.21
C GLU A 108 0.91 9.92 -5.22
N PHE A 109 0.97 8.81 -4.50
CA PHE A 109 2.11 7.89 -4.52
C PHE A 109 2.39 7.35 -5.93
N LYS A 110 1.35 6.93 -6.65
CA LYS A 110 1.43 6.47 -8.03
C LYS A 110 2.04 7.55 -8.92
N GLU A 111 1.52 8.78 -8.88
CA GLU A 111 2.03 9.87 -9.73
C GLU A 111 3.49 10.22 -9.44
N GLN A 112 3.91 10.10 -8.17
CA GLN A 112 5.26 10.47 -7.75
C GLN A 112 6.30 9.39 -8.05
N PHE A 113 5.99 8.12 -7.77
CA PHE A 113 6.97 7.03 -7.81
C PHE A 113 6.72 6.04 -8.95
N ILE A 114 5.47 5.60 -9.13
CA ILE A 114 5.16 4.44 -9.98
C ILE A 114 4.98 4.83 -11.45
N ALA A 115 4.21 5.89 -11.73
CA ALA A 115 3.93 6.35 -13.08
C ALA A 115 5.17 6.89 -13.81
N ARG A 116 6.19 7.31 -13.04
CA ARG A 116 7.43 7.90 -13.56
C ARG A 116 8.56 6.90 -13.74
N GLU A 117 8.45 5.70 -13.15
CA GLU A 117 9.50 4.68 -13.25
C GLU A 117 9.52 4.07 -14.65
N ARG A 118 10.65 4.22 -15.35
CA ARG A 118 10.84 3.74 -16.73
C ARG A 118 11.70 2.49 -16.81
N ARG A 119 12.36 2.11 -15.72
CA ARG A 119 13.25 0.97 -15.66
C ARG A 119 12.45 -0.32 -15.61
N ASN A 120 13.03 -1.36 -16.19
CA ASN A 120 12.52 -2.72 -16.08
C ASN A 120 12.81 -3.32 -14.70
N GLU A 121 13.82 -2.79 -14.01
CA GLU A 121 14.21 -3.17 -12.66
C GLU A 121 14.36 -1.93 -11.80
N TRP A 122 13.72 -1.91 -10.64
CA TRP A 122 13.75 -0.79 -9.71
C TRP A 122 13.68 -1.29 -8.27
N ARG A 123 14.12 -0.43 -7.36
CA ARG A 123 14.12 -0.67 -5.92
C ARG A 123 13.56 0.56 -5.21
N LEU A 124 12.64 0.32 -4.29
CA LEU A 124 12.04 1.34 -3.43
C LEU A 124 12.12 0.88 -1.97
N GLY A 125 12.80 1.66 -1.13
CA GLY A 125 12.91 1.37 0.30
C GLY A 125 11.79 2.04 1.10
N SER A 126 11.48 1.47 2.27
CA SER A 126 10.51 2.05 3.20
C SER A 126 10.95 3.41 3.73
N ASP A 127 12.26 3.67 3.79
CA ASP A 127 12.84 4.98 4.12
C ASP A 127 12.42 6.10 3.15
N VAL A 128 12.31 5.79 1.85
CA VAL A 128 11.81 6.72 0.84
C VAL A 128 10.32 7.01 1.05
N ILE A 129 9.56 5.99 1.42
CA ILE A 129 8.13 6.12 1.74
C ILE A 129 7.98 6.96 3.01
N GLU A 130 8.74 6.67 4.06
CA GLU A 130 8.78 7.42 5.32
C GLU A 130 9.08 8.90 5.07
N ALA A 131 10.13 9.21 4.31
CA ALA A 131 10.47 10.58 3.95
C ALA A 131 9.36 11.29 3.15
N TRP A 132 8.67 10.57 2.26
CA TRP A 132 7.54 11.10 1.51
C TRP A 132 6.33 11.38 2.41
N LEU A 133 6.04 10.48 3.35
CA LEU A 133 4.96 10.66 4.32
C LEU A 133 5.19 11.90 5.20
N GLN A 134 6.44 12.29 5.46
CA GLN A 134 6.78 13.52 6.21
C GLN A 134 6.54 14.82 5.43
N THR A 135 6.16 14.77 4.15
CA THR A 135 5.87 16.00 3.40
C THR A 135 4.59 16.68 3.94
N PRO A 136 4.53 18.03 3.97
CA PRO A 136 3.38 18.74 4.56
C PRO A 136 2.02 18.39 3.94
N SER A 137 1.99 18.16 2.62
CA SER A 137 0.78 17.72 1.90
C SER A 137 0.24 16.41 2.47
N ILE A 138 1.13 15.42 2.61
CA ILE A 138 0.77 14.07 3.04
C ILE A 138 0.43 14.03 4.52
N GLN A 139 1.18 14.74 5.37
CA GLN A 139 0.84 14.91 6.79
C GLN A 139 -0.56 15.51 6.97
N THR A 140 -0.92 16.52 6.16
CA THR A 140 -2.26 17.12 6.21
C THR A 140 -3.35 16.11 5.83
N GLN A 141 -3.13 15.32 4.78
CA GLN A 141 -4.07 14.27 4.37
C GLN A 141 -4.24 13.19 5.44
N LEU A 142 -3.15 12.77 6.10
CA LEU A 142 -3.20 11.78 7.17
C LEU A 142 -3.99 12.28 8.39
N ILE A 143 -3.76 13.52 8.82
CA ILE A 143 -4.49 14.14 9.94
C ILE A 143 -6.00 14.18 9.63
N GLU A 144 -6.36 14.59 8.42
CA GLU A 144 -7.76 14.66 8.01
C GLU A 144 -8.38 13.25 7.89
N LEU A 145 -7.62 12.26 7.43
CA LEU A 145 -8.06 10.88 7.36
C LEU A 145 -8.35 10.30 8.75
N ASP A 146 -7.45 10.52 9.71
CA ASP A 146 -7.63 10.06 11.10
C ASP A 146 -8.88 10.70 11.72
N ARG A 147 -9.09 12.01 11.51
CA ARG A 147 -10.31 12.72 11.94
C ARG A 147 -11.59 12.11 11.35
N GLN A 148 -11.58 11.78 10.07
CA GLN A 148 -12.72 11.17 9.38
C GLN A 148 -12.99 9.74 9.85
N ASP A 149 -11.96 8.99 10.23
CA ASP A 149 -12.11 7.64 10.75
C ASP A 149 -12.71 7.65 12.16
N GLU A 150 -12.24 8.56 13.02
CA GLU A 150 -12.83 8.78 14.36
C GLU A 150 -14.30 9.20 14.27
N GLU A 151 -14.64 10.14 13.38
CA GLU A 151 -16.01 10.57 13.15
C GLU A 151 -16.90 9.42 12.66
N LEU A 152 -16.41 8.61 11.73
CA LEU A 152 -17.12 7.43 11.25
C LEU A 152 -17.33 6.38 12.35
N ALA A 153 -16.32 6.16 13.20
CA ALA A 153 -16.40 5.23 14.32
C ALA A 153 -17.45 5.66 15.35
N GLU A 154 -17.56 6.97 15.60
CA GLU A 154 -18.60 7.53 16.47
C GLU A 154 -20.00 7.36 15.87
N ILE A 155 -20.17 7.68 14.58
CA ILE A 155 -21.47 7.50 13.89
C ILE A 155 -21.91 6.03 13.95
N ARG A 156 -21.00 5.09 13.72
CA ARG A 156 -21.28 3.65 13.80
C ARG A 156 -21.72 3.23 15.20
N ARG A 157 -21.03 3.72 16.24
CA ARG A 157 -21.40 3.43 17.63
C ARG A 157 -22.83 3.91 17.94
N LEU A 158 -23.16 5.12 17.53
CA LEU A 158 -24.49 5.70 17.76
C LEU A 158 -25.59 4.91 17.02
N ASP A 159 -25.32 4.42 15.81
CA ASP A 159 -26.25 3.59 15.04
C ASP A 159 -26.49 2.23 15.71
N GLU A 160 -25.43 1.59 16.21
CA GLU A 160 -25.50 0.33 16.97
C GLU A 160 -26.29 0.49 18.28
N GLU A 161 -26.07 1.58 19.02
CA GLU A 161 -26.82 1.89 20.24
C GLU A 161 -28.30 2.12 19.95
N ALA A 162 -28.64 2.89 18.91
CA ALA A 162 -30.03 3.15 18.51
C ALA A 162 -30.76 1.87 18.09
N GLY A 163 -30.11 1.01 17.29
CA GLY A 163 -30.68 -0.28 16.87
C GLY A 163 -30.91 -1.25 18.03
N SER A 164 -30.10 -1.19 19.09
CA SER A 164 -30.29 -2.01 20.29
C SER A 164 -31.49 -1.56 21.15
N ALA A 165 -31.74 -0.25 21.24
CA ALA A 165 -32.84 0.31 22.02
C ALA A 165 -34.22 0.00 21.38
N ASP A 166 -34.30 0.02 20.06
CA ASP A 166 -35.52 -0.33 19.33
C ASP A 166 -35.88 -1.82 19.51
N ALA A 167 -34.88 -2.71 19.57
CA ALA A 167 -35.09 -4.14 19.79
C ALA A 167 -35.56 -4.50 21.20
N GLU A 168 -35.12 -3.77 22.24
CA GLU A 168 -35.56 -3.96 23.63
C GLU A 168 -36.97 -3.41 23.91
N SER A 169 -37.46 -2.47 23.10
CA SER A 169 -38.79 -1.84 23.28
C SER A 169 -39.96 -2.62 22.65
N ALA A 170 -39.67 -3.71 21.94
CA ALA A 170 -40.64 -4.49 21.18
C ALA A 170 -41.11 -5.79 21.87
N ASP A 171 -40.69 -6.04 23.12
CA ASP A 171 -41.06 -7.18 23.98
C ASP A 171 -41.89 -6.71 25.19
#